data_AF-A0A3N0WXH0-F1
#
_entry.id   AF-A0A3N0WXH0-F1
#
_cell.length_a   1.000
_cell.length_b   1.000
_cell.length_c   1.000
_cell.angle_alpha   90.00
_cell.angle_beta   90.00
_cell.angle_gamma   90.00
#
_symmetry.space_group_name_H-M   'P 1'
#
loop_
_entity.id
_entity.type
_entity.pdbx_description
1 polymer ?
#
loop_
_entity_poly.entity_id
_entity_poly.type
_entity_poly.pdbx_seq_one_letter_code
_entity_poly.pdbx_strand_id
1 'polypeptide(L)' 'MIKLNGYWYDNAEVKEALEKKGYTVITIEVSTSARDFPLYETYALKSGEEPNVLNTIKSVAIAEFQKKPPLI' A
#
# COMPACT_ATOMS: atom_id res chain seq x y z
N MET A 1 -4.34 -3.90 8.97
CA MET A 1 -5.23 -2.74 9.17
C MET A 1 -4.41 -1.46 8.99
N ILE A 2 -4.82 -0.61 8.06
CA ILE A 2 -4.19 0.69 7.79
C ILE A 2 -5.20 1.79 8.11
N LYS A 3 -4.72 2.86 8.75
CA LYS A 3 -5.52 4.06 8.99
C LYS A 3 -5.36 5.02 7.82
N LEU A 4 -6.45 5.31 7.11
CA LEU A 4 -6.53 6.26 6.01
C LEU A 4 -7.58 7.32 6.36
N ASN A 5 -7.18 8.60 6.38
CA ASN A 5 -8.09 9.74 6.62
C ASN A 5 -9.04 9.58 7.82
N GLY A 6 -8.53 9.00 8.93
CA GLY A 6 -9.29 8.83 10.16
C GLY A 6 -10.06 7.52 10.29
N TYR A 7 -10.18 6.74 9.21
CA TYR A 7 -10.87 5.45 9.18
C TYR A 7 -9.89 4.29 9.10
N TRP A 8 -10.30 3.14 9.62
CA TRP A 8 -9.53 1.90 9.57
C TRP A 8 -10.02 1.06 8.41
N TYR A 9 -9.07 0.57 7.62
CA TYR A 9 -9.32 -0.30 6.48
C TYR A 9 -8.45 -1.56 6.60
N ASP A 10 -8.93 -2.65 6.04
CA ASP A 10 -8.11 -3.84 5.90
C ASP A 10 -7.13 -3.69 4.73
N ASN A 11 -5.95 -4.29 4.89
CA ASN A 11 -4.91 -4.21 3.86
C ASN A 11 -5.40 -4.86 2.55
N ALA A 12 -6.26 -5.88 2.66
CA ALA A 12 -6.88 -6.55 1.52
C ALA A 12 -7.81 -5.61 0.74
N GLU A 13 -8.70 -4.88 1.43
CA GLU A 13 -9.62 -3.92 0.80
C GLU A 13 -8.85 -2.80 0.07
N VAL A 14 -7.81 -2.27 0.71
CA VAL A 14 -6.96 -1.22 0.12
C VAL A 14 -6.23 -1.76 -1.11
N LYS A 15 -5.72 -2.99 -1.03
CA LYS A 15 -5.07 -3.66 -2.16
C LYS A 15 -6.03 -3.82 -3.34
N GLU A 16 -7.20 -4.41 -3.11
CA GLU A 16 -8.20 -4.61 -4.18
C GLU A 16 -8.64 -3.29 -4.81
N ALA A 17 -8.81 -2.25 -4.01
CA ALA A 17 -9.21 -0.93 -4.50
C ALA A 17 -8.11 -0.27 -5.37
N LEU A 18 -6.85 -0.43 -4.99
CA LEU A 18 -5.71 0.05 -5.78
C LEU A 18 -5.54 -0.78 -7.07
N GLU A 19 -5.71 -2.09 -7.00
CA GLU A 19 -5.67 -2.98 -8.17
C GLU A 19 -6.79 -2.65 -9.17
N LYS A 20 -8.03 -2.38 -8.71
CA LYS A 20 -9.13 -1.89 -9.55
C LYS A 20 -8.81 -0.57 -10.26
N LYS A 21 -7.96 0.29 -9.67
CA LYS A 21 -7.49 1.54 -10.28
C LYS A 21 -6.27 1.35 -11.21
N GLY A 22 -5.76 0.13 -11.35
CA GLY A 22 -4.64 -0.21 -12.24
C GLY A 22 -3.26 -0.10 -11.58
N TYR A 23 -3.17 -0.10 -10.25
CA TYR A 23 -1.90 -0.22 -9.54
C TYR A 23 -1.49 -1.69 -9.41
N THR A 24 -0.19 -1.97 -9.52
CA THR A 24 0.39 -3.27 -9.20
C THR A 24 0.90 -3.25 -7.77
N VAL A 25 0.33 -4.11 -6.91
CA VAL A 25 0.72 -4.18 -5.50
C VAL A 25 1.76 -5.28 -5.30
N ILE A 26 2.95 -4.90 -4.85
CA ILE A 26 4.06 -5.82 -4.55
C ILE A 26 4.41 -5.76 -3.07
N THR A 27 4.87 -6.89 -2.52
CA THR A 27 5.41 -6.93 -1.16
C THR A 27 6.85 -7.38 -1.25
N ILE A 28 7.75 -6.60 -0.67
CA ILE A 28 9.19 -6.88 -0.66
C ILE A 28 9.68 -7.00 0.79
N GLU A 29 10.66 -7.87 1.00
CA GLU A 29 11.36 -8.01 2.26
C GLU A 29 12.51 -7.00 2.32
N VAL A 30 12.45 -6.10 3.29
CA VAL A 30 13.33 -4.93 3.39
C VAL A 30 14.41 -5.12 4.46
N SER A 31 14.18 -6.02 5.43
CA SER A 31 15.18 -6.41 6.42
C SER A 31 15.53 -7.89 6.28
N THR A 32 16.77 -8.16 5.89
CA THR A 32 17.38 -9.50 5.78
C THR A 32 18.35 -9.80 6.92
N SER A 33 18.44 -8.91 7.91
CA SER A 33 19.33 -9.04 9.06
C SER A 33 18.87 -10.22 9.92
N ALA A 34 19.75 -11.21 10.14
CA ALA A 34 19.45 -12.41 10.92
C ALA A 34 19.10 -12.16 12.40
N ARG A 35 19.27 -10.92 12.88
CA ARG A 35 18.90 -10.49 14.24
C ARG A 35 17.58 -9.71 14.30
N ASP A 36 17.05 -9.30 13.15
CA ASP A 36 15.81 -8.54 13.07
C ASP A 36 14.64 -9.45 12.66
N PHE A 37 13.44 -9.09 13.10
CA PHE A 37 12.24 -9.68 12.53
C PHE A 37 12.17 -9.27 11.05
N PRO A 38 11.87 -10.21 10.13
CA PRO A 38 11.78 -9.91 8.72
C PRO A 38 10.74 -8.80 8.51
N LEU A 39 11.20 -7.68 7.98
CA LEU A 39 10.37 -6.51 7.74
C LEU A 39 9.85 -6.59 6.30
N TYR A 40 8.55 -6.74 6.16
CA TYR A 40 7.87 -6.72 4.88
C TYR A 40 7.24 -5.34 4.66
N GLU A 41 7.52 -4.74 3.50
CA GLU A 41 6.83 -3.53 3.07
C GLU A 41 6.06 -3.78 1.78
N THR A 42 4.86 -3.22 1.73
CA THR A 42 3.95 -3.33 0.59
C THR A 42 3.89 -2.00 -0.16
N TYR A 43 4.12 -2.07 -1.47
CA TYR A 43 4.17 -0.94 -2.39
C TYR A 43 3.07 -1.08 -3.44
N ALA A 44 2.53 0.05 -3.89
CA ALA A 44 1.58 0.14 -4.99
C ALA A 44 2.23 0.95 -6.12
N LEU A 45 2.50 0.29 -7.24
CA LEU A 45 3.26 0.85 -8.36
C LEU A 45 2.38 1.07 -9.57
N LYS A 46 2.63 2.12 -10.34
CA LYS A 46 1.98 2.36 -11.62
C LYS A 46 3.02 2.49 -12.74
N SER A 47 2.75 1.91 -13.91
CA SER A 47 3.52 2.16 -15.14
C SER A 47 5.06 2.08 -15.00
N GLY A 48 5.58 1.01 -14.40
CA GLY A 48 7.03 0.77 -14.35
C GLY A 48 7.79 1.59 -13.28
N GLU A 49 7.07 2.20 -12.34
CA GLU A 49 7.66 2.81 -11.15
C GLU A 49 8.44 1.81 -10.30
N GLU A 50 9.53 2.27 -9.69
CA GLU A 50 10.29 1.49 -8.72
C GLU A 50 9.69 1.62 -7.30
N PRO A 51 9.84 0.60 -6.43
CA PRO A 51 9.43 0.69 -5.04
C PRO A 51 10.20 1.79 -4.32
N ASN A 52 9.47 2.78 -3.80
CA ASN A 52 10.02 3.88 -3.02
C ASN A 52 9.06 4.27 -1.87
N VAL A 53 9.54 5.07 -0.93
CA VAL A 53 8.76 5.47 0.26
C VAL A 53 7.44 6.19 -0.10
N LEU A 54 7.40 6.89 -1.24
CA LEU A 54 6.23 7.61 -1.76
C LEU A 54 5.19 6.65 -2.38
N ASN A 55 5.64 5.50 -2.83
CA ASN A 55 4.85 4.45 -3.49
C ASN A 55 4.45 3.34 -2.50
N THR A 56 4.64 3.55 -1.20
CA THR A 56 4.11 2.64 -0.19
C THR A 56 2.58 2.61 -0.29
N ILE A 57 1.99 1.44 -0.04
CA ILE A 57 0.54 1.24 -0.15
C ILE A 57 -0.25 2.28 0.66
N LYS A 58 0.29 2.70 1.80
CA LYS A 58 -0.29 3.73 2.67
C LYS A 58 -0.25 5.11 2.02
N SER A 59 0.89 5.53 1.47
CA SER A 59 1.04 6.83 0.83
C SER A 59 0.17 6.96 -0.41
N VAL A 60 0.17 5.94 -1.28
CA VAL A 60 -0.68 5.91 -2.48
C VAL A 60 -2.16 5.90 -2.11
N ALA A 61 -2.55 5.10 -1.11
CA ALA A 61 -3.93 5.08 -0.66
C ALA A 61 -4.38 6.43 -0.06
N ILE A 62 -3.53 7.14 0.69
CA ILE A 62 -3.85 8.49 1.18
C ILE A 62 -4.03 9.46 0.01
N ALA A 63 -3.16 9.39 -1.00
CA ALA A 63 -3.21 10.26 -2.18
C ALA A 63 -4.43 9.99 -3.07
N GLU A 64 -4.82 8.73 -3.25
CA GLU A 64 -5.92 8.32 -4.13
C GLU A 64 -7.31 8.38 -3.46
N PHE A 65 -7.37 8.14 -2.14
CA PHE A 65 -8.61 8.10 -1.37
C PHE A 65 -8.73 9.36 -0.50
N GLN A 66 -8.57 10.56 -1.09
CA GLN A 66 -8.59 11.85 -0.37
C GLN A 66 -9.93 12.19 0.31
N LYS A 67 -11.04 11.74 -0.25
CA LYS A 67 -12.39 11.85 0.33
C LYS A 67 -13.01 10.49 0.26
N LYS A 68 -13.43 9.96 1.40
CA LYS A 68 -14.16 8.70 1.58
C LYS A 68 -14.97 8.35 0.31
N PRO A 69 -14.46 7.51 -0.60
CA PRO A 69 -15.33 6.79 -1.51
C PRO A 69 -15.68 5.47 -0.81
N PRO A 70 -16.87 4.93 -1.02
CA PRO A 70 -17.12 3.54 -0.69
C PRO A 70 -16.07 2.70 -1.44
N LEU A 71 -15.30 1.89 -0.72
CA LEU A 71 -14.49 0.82 -1.33
C LEU A 71 -15.44 -0.33 -1.71
N ILE A 72 -16.42 -0.04 -2.57
CA ILE A 72 -17.36 -1.03 -3.13
C ILE A 72 -16.93 -1.28 -4.57
#